data_AF-A0A534T0R1-F1
#
_entry.id   AF-A0A534T0R1-F1
#
_cell.length_a   1.000
_cell.length_b   1.000
_cell.length_c   1.000
_cell.angle_alpha   90.00
_cell.angle_beta   90.00
_cell.angle_gamma   90.00
#
_symmetry.space_group_name_H-M   'P 1'
#
loop_
_entity.id
_entity.type
_entity.pdbx_description
1 polymer ?
#
loop_
_entity_poly.entity_id
_entity_poly.type
_entity_poly.pdbx_seq_one_letter_code
_entity_poly.pdbx_strand_id
1 'polypeptide(L)'
;MAENIFIIMNGDTSTTQQFLDTFRRSEHLEPERALIAAILEDAAHEYRKYKGARGPEGKERFRAAQRWIMGNRDDWIFAFNNVCELLGLNPDYVRRGLRGAKGKEGTTRHHHGARRRAA
;
A
#
# COMPACT_ATOMS: atom_id res chain seq x y z
N MET A 1 34.63 3.48 -43.36
CA MET A 1 34.50 4.27 -42.12
C MET A 1 33.02 4.44 -41.84
N ALA A 2 32.48 3.61 -40.95
CA ALA A 2 31.17 3.78 -40.34
C ALA A 2 31.23 3.00 -39.02
N GLU A 3 31.34 3.76 -37.94
CA GLU A 3 31.55 3.30 -36.58
C GLU A 3 30.24 2.72 -36.01
N ASN A 4 30.41 1.65 -35.23
CA ASN A 4 29.44 0.92 -34.41
C ASN A 4 28.32 1.76 -33.76
N ILE A 5 27.08 1.49 -34.16
CA ILE A 5 25.90 1.65 -33.31
C ILE A 5 25.33 0.26 -33.09
N PHE A 6 25.86 -0.47 -32.10
CA PHE A 6 25.14 -1.56 -31.42
C PHE A 6 25.89 -2.02 -30.16
N ILE A 7 25.87 -1.21 -29.10
CA ILE A 7 26.11 -1.70 -27.74
C ILE A 7 24.77 -1.66 -27.02
N ILE A 8 23.87 -2.60 -27.30
CA ILE A 8 22.66 -2.82 -26.48
C ILE A 8 22.45 -4.30 -26.12
N MET A 9 23.35 -5.21 -26.47
CA MET A 9 23.20 -6.61 -26.08
C MET A 9 24.53 -7.28 -25.72
N ASN A 10 25.18 -6.79 -24.65
CA ASN A 10 26.09 -7.65 -23.91
C ASN A 10 25.33 -8.17 -22.71
N GLY A 11 24.91 -9.44 -22.83
CA GLY A 11 24.24 -10.17 -21.77
C GLY A 11 25.20 -10.39 -20.61
N ASP A 12 25.06 -9.59 -19.56
CA ASP A 12 25.71 -9.86 -18.31
C ASP A 12 24.83 -10.82 -17.49
N THR A 13 25.32 -12.06 -17.37
CA THR A 13 24.83 -13.10 -16.47
C THR A 13 24.81 -12.69 -14.99
N SER A 14 25.28 -11.48 -14.66
CA SER A 14 25.11 -10.80 -13.37
C SER A 14 23.63 -10.51 -13.04
N THR A 15 22.81 -10.24 -14.05
CA THR A 15 21.39 -9.92 -13.87
C THR A 15 20.63 -11.12 -13.31
N THR A 16 20.95 -12.34 -13.75
CA THR A 16 20.28 -13.55 -13.25
C THR A 16 20.58 -13.80 -11.78
N GLN A 17 21.79 -13.49 -11.29
CA GLN A 17 22.09 -13.61 -9.86
C GLN A 17 21.42 -12.52 -9.01
N GLN A 18 21.33 -11.28 -9.49
CA GLN A 18 20.58 -10.22 -8.78
C GLN A 18 19.07 -10.46 -8.81
N PHE A 19 18.56 -10.98 -9.93
CA PHE A 19 17.18 -11.45 -10.08
C PHE A 19 16.94 -12.61 -9.10
N LEU A 20 17.77 -13.64 -9.12
CA LEU A 20 17.65 -14.78 -8.19
C LEU A 20 17.87 -14.38 -6.73
N ASP A 21 18.70 -13.38 -6.39
CA ASP A 21 18.84 -12.89 -5.01
C ASP A 21 17.57 -12.13 -4.56
N THR A 22 16.96 -11.35 -5.47
CA THR A 22 15.67 -10.70 -5.24
C THR A 22 14.56 -11.74 -5.04
N PHE A 23 14.54 -12.79 -5.87
CA PHE A 23 13.62 -13.93 -5.76
C PHE A 23 13.94 -14.84 -4.56
N ARG A 24 15.19 -14.97 -4.11
CA ARG A 24 15.53 -15.76 -2.91
C ARG A 24 15.16 -15.05 -1.61
N ARG A 25 15.04 -13.72 -1.64
CA ARG A 25 14.38 -12.96 -0.57
C ARG A 25 12.85 -13.14 -0.57
N SER A 26 12.27 -13.73 -1.63
CA SER A 26 10.81 -13.89 -1.81
C SER A 26 10.18 -15.06 -1.04
N GLU A 27 10.90 -15.68 -0.09
CA GLU A 27 10.24 -16.42 1.00
C GLU A 27 9.23 -15.54 1.76
N HIS A 28 9.37 -14.21 1.67
CA HIS A 28 8.36 -13.23 2.01
C HIS A 28 7.71 -12.75 0.71
N LEU A 29 6.37 -12.80 0.59
CA LEU A 29 5.54 -12.44 -0.60
C LEU A 29 6.29 -11.75 -1.76
N GLU A 30 6.10 -12.24 -2.99
CA GLU A 30 6.55 -11.56 -4.23
C GLU A 30 6.37 -10.03 -4.13
N PRO A 31 7.38 -9.23 -4.51
CA PRO A 31 7.44 -7.79 -4.20
C PRO A 31 6.21 -7.02 -4.71
N GLU A 32 5.62 -7.45 -5.81
CA GLU A 32 4.37 -6.90 -6.36
C GLU A 32 3.18 -7.19 -5.44
N ARG A 33 3.07 -8.40 -4.89
CA ARG A 33 2.01 -8.74 -3.93
C ARG A 33 2.20 -7.99 -2.61
N ALA A 34 3.44 -7.79 -2.17
CA ALA A 34 3.73 -6.96 -1.00
C ALA A 34 3.27 -5.52 -1.21
N LEU A 35 3.52 -4.94 -2.39
CA LEU A 35 3.03 -3.61 -2.76
C LEU A 35 1.49 -3.55 -2.76
N ILE A 36 0.83 -4.53 -3.38
CA ILE A 36 -0.63 -4.59 -3.43
C ILE A 36 -1.23 -4.70 -2.01
N ALA A 37 -0.61 -5.50 -1.14
CA ALA A 37 -1.01 -5.61 0.26
C ALA A 37 -0.83 -4.28 1.01
N ALA A 38 0.28 -3.58 0.79
CA ALA A 38 0.54 -2.28 1.39
C ALA A 38 -0.49 -1.22 0.96
N ILE A 39 -0.92 -1.22 -0.31
CA ILE A 39 -1.98 -0.33 -0.80
C ILE A 39 -3.29 -0.60 -0.05
N LEU A 40 -3.66 -1.87 0.11
CA LEU A 40 -4.88 -2.24 0.84
C LEU A 40 -4.79 -1.86 2.32
N GLU A 41 -3.65 -2.09 2.95
CA GLU A 41 -3.41 -1.76 4.35
C GLU A 41 -3.48 -0.25 4.61
N ASP A 42 -2.85 0.56 3.76
CA ASP A 42 -2.86 2.02 3.87
C ASP A 42 -4.28 2.59 3.76
N ALA A 43 -5.04 2.14 2.76
CA ALA A 43 -6.43 2.54 2.60
C ALA A 43 -7.31 2.11 3.78
N ALA A 44 -7.12 0.88 4.30
CA ALA A 44 -7.81 0.40 5.48
C ALA A 44 -7.43 1.20 6.74
N HIS A 45 -6.16 1.60 6.86
CA HIS A 45 -5.65 2.44 7.94
C HIS A 45 -6.29 3.82 7.91
N GLU A 46 -6.25 4.53 6.76
CA GLU A 46 -6.89 5.83 6.60
C GLU A 46 -8.40 5.77 6.89
N TYR A 47 -9.08 4.75 6.35
CA TYR A 47 -10.52 4.56 6.56
C TYR A 47 -10.87 4.39 8.05
N ARG A 48 -10.07 3.62 8.80
CA ARG A 48 -10.31 3.38 10.23
C ARG A 48 -9.91 4.58 11.09
N LYS A 49 -8.73 5.16 10.83
CA LYS A 49 -8.15 6.26 11.61
C LYS A 49 -9.01 7.50 11.56
N TYR A 50 -9.55 7.83 10.39
CA TYR A 50 -10.37 9.03 10.22
C TYR A 50 -11.88 8.75 10.32
N LYS A 51 -12.28 7.54 10.74
CA LYS A 51 -13.68 7.17 11.00
C LYS A 51 -14.22 8.00 12.17
N GLY A 52 -14.88 9.12 11.84
CA GLY A 52 -15.42 10.07 12.83
C GLY A 52 -14.58 11.32 13.05
N ALA A 53 -13.57 11.59 12.21
CA ALA A 53 -12.80 12.82 12.27
C ALA A 53 -13.71 14.06 12.15
N ARG A 54 -13.49 15.06 13.02
CA ARG A 54 -14.29 16.30 13.04
C ARG A 54 -13.72 17.41 12.16
N GLY A 55 -12.39 17.44 11.99
CA GLY A 55 -11.68 18.42 11.18
C GLY A 55 -11.83 18.21 9.66
N PRO A 56 -11.68 19.26 8.85
CA PRO A 56 -11.87 19.20 7.40
C PRO A 56 -10.88 18.24 6.72
N GLU A 57 -9.59 18.28 7.11
CA GLU A 57 -8.55 17.41 6.54
C GLU A 57 -8.84 15.93 6.79
N GLY A 58 -9.18 15.56 8.04
CA GLY A 58 -9.51 14.18 8.39
C GLY A 58 -10.78 13.69 7.68
N LYS A 59 -11.77 14.55 7.49
CA LYS A 59 -12.97 14.21 6.70
C LYS A 59 -12.62 13.94 5.24
N GLU A 60 -11.71 14.70 4.64
CA GLU A 60 -11.33 14.46 3.25
C GLU A 60 -10.53 13.16 3.10
N ARG A 61 -9.59 12.89 4.00
CA ARG A 61 -8.86 11.60 4.06
C ARG A 61 -9.82 10.42 4.17
N PHE A 62 -10.78 10.49 5.09
CA PHE A 62 -11.81 9.48 5.23
C PHE A 62 -12.63 9.29 3.95
N ARG A 63 -13.07 10.41 3.32
CA ARG A 63 -13.86 10.36 2.09
C ARG A 63 -13.07 9.77 0.93
N ALA A 64 -11.79 10.10 0.79
CA ALA A 64 -10.93 9.54 -0.24
C ALA A 64 -10.82 8.01 -0.10
N ALA A 65 -10.44 7.53 1.09
CA ALA A 65 -10.36 6.09 1.38
C ALA A 65 -11.72 5.40 1.19
N GLN A 66 -12.81 6.00 1.70
CA GLN A 66 -14.15 5.45 1.55
C GLN A 66 -14.58 5.36 0.07
N ARG A 67 -14.33 6.40 -0.74
CA ARG A 67 -14.65 6.39 -2.17
C ARG A 67 -13.92 5.27 -2.91
N TRP A 68 -12.65 5.04 -2.58
CA TRP A 68 -11.87 3.97 -3.20
C TRP A 68 -12.37 2.58 -2.75
N ILE A 69 -12.57 2.35 -1.44
CA ILE A 69 -13.04 1.06 -0.90
C ILE A 69 -14.47 0.70 -1.35
N MET A 70 -15.37 1.70 -1.37
CA MET A 70 -16.78 1.49 -1.71
C MET A 70 -17.07 1.67 -3.20
N GLY A 71 -16.08 2.13 -3.98
CA GLY A 71 -16.19 2.24 -5.43
C GLY A 71 -16.33 0.87 -6.07
N ASN A 72 -17.15 0.80 -7.12
CA ASN A 72 -17.41 -0.41 -7.90
C ASN A 72 -16.72 -0.36 -9.27
N ARG A 73 -15.59 0.35 -9.32
CA ARG A 73 -14.77 0.55 -10.51
C ARG A 73 -13.84 -0.64 -10.64
N ASP A 74 -13.87 -1.31 -11.79
CA ASP A 74 -12.99 -2.44 -12.12
C ASP A 74 -12.03 -2.09 -13.27
N ASP A 75 -12.08 -0.84 -13.75
CA ASP A 75 -11.37 -0.33 -14.92
C ASP A 75 -9.88 -0.03 -14.68
N TRP A 76 -9.39 -0.21 -13.45
CA TRP A 76 -8.00 0.09 -13.06
C TRP A 76 -7.38 -1.05 -12.26
N ILE A 77 -6.11 -1.38 -12.49
CA ILE A 77 -5.42 -2.51 -11.83
C ILE A 77 -5.37 -2.41 -10.29
N PHE A 78 -5.33 -1.18 -9.76
CA PHE A 78 -5.40 -0.90 -8.32
C PHE A 78 -6.80 -0.49 -7.85
N ALA A 79 -7.84 -0.83 -8.61
CA ALA A 79 -9.19 -0.79 -8.09
C ALA A 79 -9.30 -1.68 -6.85
N PHE A 80 -10.13 -1.29 -5.88
CA PHE A 80 -10.30 -2.06 -4.64
C PHE A 80 -10.70 -3.53 -4.90
N ASN A 81 -11.61 -3.77 -5.86
CA ASN A 81 -12.01 -5.11 -6.25
C ASN A 81 -10.82 -5.91 -6.78
N ASN A 82 -10.10 -5.37 -7.75
CA ASN A 82 -8.91 -6.00 -8.35
C ASN A 82 -7.80 -6.25 -7.32
N VAL A 83 -7.56 -5.31 -6.40
CA VAL A 83 -6.61 -5.47 -5.29
C VAL A 83 -7.01 -6.61 -4.37
N CYS A 84 -8.30 -6.71 -4.01
CA CYS A 84 -8.79 -7.83 -3.20
C CYS A 84 -8.59 -9.16 -3.95
N GLU A 85 -8.96 -9.23 -5.22
CA GLU A 85 -8.82 -10.43 -6.04
C GLU A 85 -7.36 -10.88 -6.19
N LEU A 86 -6.44 -9.95 -6.47
CA LEU A 86 -5.00 -10.23 -6.58
C LEU A 86 -4.40 -10.77 -5.27
N LEU A 87 -4.97 -10.39 -4.13
CA LEU A 87 -4.61 -10.90 -2.80
C LEU A 87 -5.38 -12.16 -2.40
N GLY A 88 -6.30 -12.65 -3.22
CA GLY A 88 -7.16 -13.80 -2.91
C GLY A 88 -8.25 -13.52 -1.86
N LEU A 89 -8.66 -12.26 -1.72
CA LEU A 89 -9.66 -11.79 -0.78
C LEU A 89 -11.01 -11.54 -1.47
N ASN A 90 -12.12 -11.78 -0.76
CA ASN A 90 -13.44 -11.38 -1.22
C ASN A 90 -13.68 -9.88 -0.89
N PRO A 91 -13.89 -9.00 -1.89
CA PRO A 91 -14.02 -7.56 -1.66
C PRO A 91 -15.22 -7.20 -0.77
N ASP A 92 -16.35 -7.89 -0.89
CA ASP A 92 -17.52 -7.63 -0.06
C ASP A 92 -17.31 -8.04 1.40
N TYR A 93 -16.56 -9.11 1.63
CA TYR A 93 -16.15 -9.51 2.98
C TYR A 93 -15.26 -8.44 3.62
N VAL A 94 -14.25 -7.94 2.89
CA VAL A 94 -13.36 -6.88 3.36
C VAL A 94 -14.16 -5.60 3.66
N ARG A 95 -15.07 -5.18 2.78
CA ARG A 95 -15.96 -4.04 2.99
C ARG A 95 -16.83 -4.20 4.25
N ARG A 96 -17.42 -5.38 4.46
CA ARG A 96 -18.18 -5.68 5.69
C ARG A 96 -17.31 -5.56 6.93
N GLY A 97 -16.10 -6.10 6.91
CA GLY A 97 -15.14 -6.00 8.01
C GLY A 97 -14.75 -4.56 8.34
N LEU A 98 -14.48 -3.73 7.33
CA LEU A 98 -14.13 -2.31 7.52
C LEU A 98 -15.30 -1.49 8.09
N ARG A 99 -16.55 -1.79 7.70
CA ARG A 99 -17.74 -1.17 8.29
C ARG A 99 -17.94 -1.58 9.76
N GLY A 100 -17.81 -2.87 10.05
CA GLY A 100 -18.09 -3.46 11.37
C GLY A 100 -17.00 -3.24 12.42
N ALA A 101 -15.75 -2.98 12.03
CA ALA A 101 -14.68 -2.70 12.98
C ALA A 101 -14.98 -1.40 13.77
N LYS A 102 -15.23 -1.52 15.07
CA LYS A 102 -15.08 -0.41 16.02
C LYS A 102 -13.58 -0.15 16.17
N GLY A 103 -13.16 1.09 15.97
CA GLY A 103 -11.74 1.46 16.06
C GLY A 103 -11.18 1.03 17.41
N LYS A 104 -10.36 -0.02 17.42
CA LYS A 104 -9.38 -0.20 18.48
C LYS A 104 -8.19 0.65 18.06
N GLU A 105 -8.21 1.90 18.48
CA GLU A 105 -7.13 2.84 18.30
C GLU A 105 -5.88 2.25 18.95
N GLY A 106 -4.86 1.99 18.12
CA GLY A 106 -3.52 1.71 18.59
C GLY A 106 -3.03 2.93 19.37
N THR A 107 -2.74 2.71 20.64
CA THR A 107 -2.01 3.62 21.52
C THR A 107 -0.58 3.82 21.02
N THR A 108 -0.38 4.60 19.95
CA THR A 108 0.95 5.11 19.64
C THR A 108 1.15 6.38 20.46
N ARG A 109 1.67 6.18 21.68
CA ARG A 109 2.24 7.24 22.51
C ARG A 109 3.39 7.88 21.72
N HIS A 110 3.13 9.00 21.07
CA HIS A 110 4.19 9.92 20.69
C HIS A 110 4.68 10.62 21.97
N HIS A 111 5.59 9.96 22.69
CA HIS A 111 6.56 10.64 23.54
C HIS A 111 7.50 11.44 22.65
N HIS A 112 7.07 12.62 22.16
CA HIS A 112 8.02 13.66 21.79
C HIS A 112 8.26 14.50 23.04
N GLY A 113 9.33 14.14 23.75
CA GLY A 113 9.70 14.69 25.03
C GLY A 113 9.91 16.21 24.98
N ALA A 114 9.40 16.86 26.00
CA ALA A 114 9.80 18.18 26.42
C ALA A 114 11.32 18.25 26.65
N ARG A 115 12.01 19.13 25.93
CA ARG A 115 13.25 19.80 26.36
C ARG A 115 13.24 21.18 25.68
N ARG A 116 13.49 22.33 26.30
CA ARG A 116 13.71 22.78 27.67
C ARG A 116 13.69 24.32 27.54
N ARG A 117 13.13 25.03 28.51
CA ARG A 117 13.24 26.50 28.60
C ARG A 117 14.71 26.90 28.78
N ALA A 118 15.10 28.04 28.22
CA ALA A 118 16.19 28.86 28.73
C ALA A 118 15.75 30.33 28.67
N ALA A 119 16.25 31.07 29.67
CA ALA A 119 15.88 32.40 30.12
C ALA A 119 16.03 33.51 29.07
#